data_AF-A0A2R6C5P1-F1
#
_entry.id   AF-A0A2R6C5P1-F1
#
_cell.length_a   1.000
_cell.length_b   1.000
_cell.length_c   1.000
_cell.angle_alpha   90.00
_cell.angle_beta   90.00
_cell.angle_gamma   90.00
#
_symmetry.space_group_name_H-M   'P 1'
#
loop_
_entity.id
_entity.type
_entity.pdbx_description
1 polymer ?
#
loop_
_entity_poly.entity_id
_entity_poly.type
_entity_poly.pdbx_seq_one_letter_code
_entity_poly.pdbx_strand_id
1 'polypeptide(L)'
;MNNDEHVKKRLEDLRAELKQVGSEITKLRREQRECKRNLDVVVSSAYCPVCLQPLSLEYKYEYSDKMAAIFRGIEKRIALAVEKQTSLEQEI
;
A
#
# COMPACT_ATOMS: atom_id res chain seq x y z
N MET A 1 -1.76 -5.20 43.36
CA MET A 1 -2.77 -4.67 42.42
C MET A 1 -2.18 -4.09 41.11
N ASN A 2 -0.86 -4.11 40.87
CA ASN A 2 -0.26 -3.48 39.68
C ASN A 2 -0.27 -4.31 38.39
N ASN A 3 -0.31 -5.65 38.47
CA ASN A 3 -0.09 -6.50 37.28
C ASN A 3 -1.26 -6.46 36.28
N ASP A 4 -2.49 -6.46 36.78
CA ASP A 4 -3.70 -6.41 35.93
C ASP A 4 -3.81 -5.10 35.16
N GLU A 5 -3.36 -3.99 35.74
CA GLU A 5 -3.39 -2.67 35.10
C GLU A 5 -2.32 -2.54 34.01
N HIS A 6 -1.13 -3.10 34.25
CA HIS A 6 -0.09 -3.22 33.22
C HIS A 6 -0.51 -4.11 32.05
N VAL A 7 -1.17 -5.25 32.31
CA VAL A 7 -1.68 -6.15 31.27
C VAL A 7 -2.79 -5.48 30.45
N LYS A 8 -3.72 -4.78 31.11
CA LYS A 8 -4.78 -4.02 30.42
C LYS A 8 -4.20 -2.95 29.49
N LYS A 9 -3.25 -2.17 29.99
CA LYS A 9 -2.59 -1.13 29.19
C LYS A 9 -1.86 -1.72 27.99
N ARG A 10 -1.12 -2.82 28.17
CA ARG A 10 -0.44 -3.51 27.06
C ARG A 10 -1.43 -4.00 26.00
N LEU A 11 -2.58 -4.55 26.40
CA LEU A 11 -3.63 -4.97 25.47
C LEU A 11 -4.25 -3.78 24.71
N GLU A 12 -4.44 -2.64 25.36
CA GLU A 12 -4.93 -1.41 24.71
C GLU A 12 -3.92 -0.89 23.68
N ASP A 13 -2.63 -0.87 24.03
CA ASP A 13 -1.55 -0.46 23.13
C ASP A 13 -1.48 -1.39 21.89
N LEU A 14 -1.53 -2.71 22.09
CA LEU A 14 -1.53 -3.70 21.00
C LEU A 14 -2.74 -3.53 20.07
N ARG A 15 -3.92 -3.29 20.62
CA ARG A 15 -5.14 -3.03 19.84
C ARG A 15 -5.05 -1.74 19.02
N ALA A 16 -4.45 -0.69 19.60
CA ALA A 16 -4.23 0.57 18.89
C ALA A 16 -3.26 0.37 17.72
N GLU A 17 -2.18 -0.38 17.93
CA GLU A 17 -1.20 -0.69 16.90
C GLU A 17 -1.83 -1.53 15.78
N LEU A 18 -2.62 -2.56 16.11
CA LEU A 18 -3.33 -3.40 15.14
C LEU A 18 -4.28 -2.56 14.26
N LYS A 19 -5.02 -1.62 14.86
CA LYS A 19 -5.88 -0.68 14.12
C LYS A 19 -5.09 0.20 13.17
N GLN A 20 -3.91 0.66 13.59
CA GLN A 20 -3.03 1.48 12.75
C GLN A 20 -2.51 0.68 11.56
N VAL A 21 -2.03 -0.55 11.78
CA VAL A 21 -1.53 -1.45 10.73
C VAL A 21 -2.63 -1.81 9.74
N GLY A 22 -3.84 -2.16 10.21
CA GLY A 22 -4.98 -2.43 9.33
C GLY A 22 -5.36 -1.22 8.45
N SER A 23 -5.24 -0.01 9.01
CA SER A 23 -5.46 1.24 8.26
C SER A 23 -4.37 1.47 7.20
N GLU A 24 -3.11 1.14 7.50
CA GLU A 24 -1.99 1.22 6.57
C GLU A 24 -2.16 0.25 5.39
N ILE A 25 -2.50 -1.01 5.66
CA ILE A 25 -2.79 -2.02 4.61
C ILE A 25 -3.89 -1.52 3.67
N THR A 26 -4.95 -0.92 4.22
CA THR A 26 -6.06 -0.39 3.44
C THR A 26 -5.61 0.76 2.53
N LYS A 27 -4.75 1.67 3.02
CA LYS A 27 -4.15 2.76 2.23
C LYS A 27 -3.27 2.21 1.11
N LEU A 28 -2.38 1.28 1.43
CA LEU A 28 -1.48 0.65 0.46
C LEU A 28 -2.26 -0.04 -0.68
N ARG A 29 -3.33 -0.77 -0.35
CA ARG A 29 -4.19 -1.41 -1.37
C ARG A 29 -4.91 -0.38 -2.23
N ARG A 30 -5.26 0.79 -1.69
CA ARG A 30 -5.84 1.90 -2.47
C ARG A 30 -4.81 2.48 -3.42
N GLU A 31 -3.60 2.77 -2.95
CA GLU A 31 -2.48 3.23 -3.75
C GLU A 31 -2.19 2.26 -4.91
N GLN A 32 -2.14 0.95 -4.62
CA GLN A 32 -1.95 -0.10 -5.63
C GLN A 32 -3.01 -0.03 -6.75
N ARG A 33 -4.29 0.10 -6.38
CA ARG A 33 -5.38 0.21 -7.36
C ARG A 33 -5.29 1.49 -8.20
N GLU A 34 -4.86 2.59 -7.58
CA GLU A 34 -4.70 3.86 -8.28
C GLU A 34 -3.55 3.83 -9.27
N CYS A 35 -2.40 3.29 -8.87
CA CYS A 35 -1.29 3.02 -9.77
C CYS A 35 -1.73 2.16 -10.96
N LYS A 36 -2.54 1.12 -10.73
CA LYS A 36 -3.04 0.26 -11.81
C LYS A 36 -3.90 1.02 -12.80
N ARG A 37 -4.87 1.80 -12.30
CA ARG A 37 -5.71 2.64 -13.17
C ARG A 37 -4.87 3.63 -13.99
N ASN A 38 -3.88 4.27 -13.38
CA ASN A 38 -3.03 5.22 -14.08
C ASN A 38 -2.22 4.55 -15.20
N LEU A 39 -1.70 3.35 -14.95
CA LEU A 39 -1.04 2.54 -15.96
C LEU A 39 -1.98 2.17 -17.12
N ASP A 40 -3.17 1.67 -16.79
CA ASP A 40 -4.17 1.29 -17.80
C ASP A 40 -4.54 2.49 -18.69
N VAL A 41 -4.70 3.68 -18.10
CA VAL A 41 -4.97 4.93 -18.84
C VAL A 41 -3.81 5.29 -19.77
N VAL A 42 -2.57 5.32 -19.27
CA VAL A 42 -1.41 5.74 -20.09
C VAL A 42 -1.14 4.77 -21.23
N VAL A 43 -1.24 3.45 -20.99
CA VAL A 43 -0.96 2.43 -22.01
C VAL A 43 -2.03 2.45 -23.11
N SER A 44 -3.30 2.64 -22.75
CA SER A 44 -4.42 2.66 -23.70
C SER A 44 -4.60 4.00 -24.45
N SER A 45 -4.09 5.11 -23.91
CA SER A 45 -4.31 6.43 -24.48
C SER A 45 -3.33 6.75 -25.62
N ALA A 46 -3.82 7.42 -26.68
CA ALA A 46 -2.94 7.99 -27.71
C ALA A 46 -2.24 9.28 -27.24
N TYR A 47 -2.84 9.99 -26.29
CA TYR A 47 -2.37 11.27 -25.75
C TYR A 47 -2.29 11.22 -24.22
N CYS A 48 -1.41 12.03 -23.64
CA CYS A 48 -1.28 12.18 -22.21
C CYS A 48 -2.58 12.79 -21.63
N PRO A 49 -3.19 12.20 -20.59
CA PRO A 49 -4.46 12.70 -20.03
C PRO A 49 -4.33 14.05 -19.32
N VAL A 50 -3.09 14.55 -19.12
CA VAL A 50 -2.83 15.81 -18.41
C VAL A 50 -2.44 16.93 -19.38
N CYS A 51 -1.41 16.70 -20.20
CA CYS A 51 -0.87 17.73 -21.10
C CYS A 51 -1.34 17.61 -22.56
N LEU A 52 -2.13 16.57 -22.89
CA LEU A 52 -2.67 16.29 -24.22
C LEU A 52 -1.60 16.09 -25.32
N GLN A 53 -0.34 15.91 -24.94
CA GLN A 53 0.72 15.59 -25.90
C GLN A 53 0.63 14.12 -26.33
N PRO A 54 1.00 13.79 -27.59
CA PRO A 54 1.06 12.40 -28.05
C PRO A 54 1.97 11.55 -27.15
N LEU A 55 1.51 10.34 -26.81
CA LEU A 55 2.31 9.38 -26.07
C LEU A 55 3.06 8.48 -27.06
N SER A 56 4.40 8.58 -27.05
CA SER A 56 5.23 7.65 -27.82
C SER A 56 5.15 6.24 -27.23
N LEU A 57 5.40 5.24 -28.08
CA LEU A 57 5.46 3.85 -27.64
C LEU A 57 6.61 3.63 -26.62
N GLU A 58 7.75 4.26 -26.86
CA GLU A 58 8.91 4.25 -25.96
C GLU A 58 8.54 4.79 -24.56
N TYR A 59 7.85 5.94 -24.51
CA TYR A 59 7.39 6.51 -23.24
C TYR A 59 6.45 5.56 -22.49
N LYS A 60 5.55 4.87 -23.20
CA LYS A 60 4.64 3.90 -22.56
C LYS A 60 5.38 2.72 -21.96
N TYR A 61 6.45 2.23 -22.60
CA TYR A 61 7.30 1.19 -22.03
C TYR A 61 8.04 1.69 -20.79
N GLU A 62 8.69 2.84 -20.85
CA GLU A 62 9.37 3.42 -19.69
C GLU A 62 8.42 3.66 -18.52
N TYR A 63 7.22 4.17 -18.81
CA TYR A 63 6.19 4.38 -17.80
C TYR A 63 5.77 3.05 -17.17
N SER A 64 5.58 2.02 -17.97
CA SER A 64 5.24 0.67 -17.50
C SER A 64 6.30 0.09 -16.56
N ASP A 65 7.59 0.26 -16.90
CA ASP A 65 8.70 -0.20 -16.06
C ASP A 65 8.78 0.56 -14.74
N LYS A 66 8.60 1.89 -14.77
CA LYS A 66 8.53 2.73 -13.57
C LYS A 66 7.36 2.30 -12.68
N MET A 67 6.19 2.05 -13.26
CA MET A 67 5.02 1.58 -12.53
C MET A 67 5.25 0.19 -11.94
N ALA A 68 5.89 -0.74 -12.66
CA ALA A 68 6.24 -2.05 -12.15
C ALA A 68 7.17 -1.99 -10.92
N ALA A 69 8.13 -1.06 -10.91
CA ALA A 69 8.96 -0.81 -9.73
C ALA A 69 8.15 -0.31 -8.53
N ILE A 70 7.22 0.62 -8.76
CA ILE A 70 6.30 1.12 -7.73
C ILE A 70 5.40 0.00 -7.19
N PHE A 71 4.84 -0.85 -8.07
CA PHE A 71 4.02 -1.99 -7.68
C PHE A 71 4.77 -2.93 -6.74
N ARG A 72 5.99 -3.34 -7.10
CA ARG A 72 6.82 -4.20 -6.24
C ARG A 72 7.08 -3.56 -4.88
N GLY A 73 7.29 -2.25 -4.85
CA GLY A 73 7.46 -1.49 -3.61
C GLY A 73 6.21 -1.50 -2.72
N ILE A 74 5.04 -1.29 -3.31
CA ILE A 74 3.76 -1.34 -2.59
C ILE A 74 3.47 -2.77 -2.09
N GLU A 75 3.68 -3.79 -2.93
CA GLU A 75 3.49 -5.19 -2.56
C GLU A 75 4.39 -5.61 -1.39
N LYS A 76 5.65 -5.19 -1.41
CA LYS A 76 6.57 -5.42 -0.29
C LYS A 76 6.06 -4.76 1.00
N ARG A 77 5.58 -3.51 0.93
CA ARG A 77 5.01 -2.81 2.09
C ARG A 77 3.75 -3.49 2.61
N ILE A 78 2.88 -3.98 1.71
CA ILE A 78 1.69 -4.76 2.09
C ILE A 78 2.10 -6.04 2.81
N ALA A 79 3.06 -6.79 2.27
CA ALA A 79 3.54 -8.04 2.87
C ALA A 79 4.06 -7.79 4.30
N LEU A 80 4.94 -6.80 4.48
CA LEU A 80 5.47 -6.43 5.79
C LEU A 80 4.37 -6.00 6.77
N ALA A 81 3.39 -5.23 6.31
CA ALA A 81 2.28 -4.79 7.15
C ALA A 81 1.35 -5.96 7.55
N VAL A 82 1.13 -6.92 6.64
CA VAL A 82 0.36 -8.14 6.93
C VAL A 82 1.09 -9.04 7.92
N GLU A 83 2.40 -9.25 7.74
CA GLU A 83 3.23 -10.00 8.70
C GLU A 83 3.17 -9.37 10.09
N LYS A 84 3.29 -8.03 10.15
CA LYS A 84 3.15 -7.28 11.40
C LYS A 84 1.76 -7.44 12.02
N GLN A 85 0.71 -7.35 11.21
CA GLN A 85 -0.67 -7.56 11.69
C GLN A 85 -0.82 -8.95 12.31
N THR A 86 -0.35 -10.00 11.63
CA THR A 86 -0.43 -11.37 12.14
C THR A 86 0.37 -11.54 13.43
N SER A 87 1.55 -10.92 13.55
CA SER A 87 2.33 -10.94 14.80
C SER A 87 1.58 -10.28 15.96
N LEU A 88 0.96 -9.13 15.72
CA LEU A 88 0.17 -8.43 16.74
C LEU A 88 -1.08 -9.21 17.15
N GLU A 89 -1.74 -9.87 16.19
CA GLU A 89 -2.89 -10.75 16.46
C GLU A 89 -2.52 -11.98 17.30
N GLN A 90 -1.26 -12.43 17.27
CA GLN A 90 -0.76 -13.52 18.12
C GLN A 90 -0.38 -13.06 19.53
N GLU A 91 -0.11 -11.78 19.72
CA GLU A 91 0.24 -11.18 21.03
C GLU A 91 -0.98 -10.76 21.86
N ILE A 92 -2.17 -10.68 21.25
CA ILE A 92 -3.45 -10.31 21.88
C ILE A 92 -4.18 -11.56 22.37
#